data_AF-A0A1M5AQC8-F1
#
_entry.id   AF-A0A1M5AQC8-F1
#
_cell.length_a   1.000
_cell.length_b   1.000
_cell.length_c   1.000
_cell.angle_alpha   90.00
_cell.angle_beta   90.00
_cell.angle_gamma   90.00
#
_symmetry.space_group_name_H-M   'P 1'
#
loop_
_entity.id
_entity.type
_entity.pdbx_description
1 polymer ?
#
loop_
_entity_poly.entity_id
_entity_poly.type
_entity_poly.pdbx_seq_one_letter_code
_entity_poly.pdbx_strand_id
1 'polypeptide(L)' 'MGRPVITTDAPGCRETVVDGDNGFLVPVKSVEPLAAAMLKFIEKPELIERMGARSRAIAEEKYDVHKVNAVMLKEMGIE' A
#
# COMPACT_ATOMS: atom_id res chain seq x y z
N MET A 1 2.55 -12.09 -1.57
CA MET A 1 1.66 -11.77 -0.42
C MET A 1 0.73 -10.63 -0.83
N GLY A 2 -0.55 -10.68 -0.45
CA GLY A 2 -1.52 -9.60 -0.67
C GLY A 2 -2.25 -9.29 0.64
N ARG A 3 -1.71 -8.36 1.42
CA ARG A 3 -2.24 -7.97 2.72
C ARG A 3 -2.64 -6.50 2.71
N PRO A 4 -3.70 -6.11 3.42
CA PRO A 4 -3.95 -4.69 3.67
C PRO A 4 -2.81 -4.09 4.48
N VAL A 5 -2.62 -2.78 4.34
CA VAL A 5 -1.57 -2.03 5.03
C VAL A 5 -2.21 -0.99 5.95
N ILE A 6 -1.70 -0.87 7.18
CA ILE A 6 -1.87 0.35 7.97
C ILE A 6 -0.51 1.02 8.02
N THR A 7 -0.43 2.26 7.59
CA THR A 7 0.82 3.02 7.62
C THR A 7 0.57 4.47 8.01
N THR A 8 1.63 5.22 8.26
CA THR A 8 1.51 6.62 8.63
C THR A 8 1.24 7.53 7.44
N ASP A 9 0.56 8.65 7.66
CA ASP A 9 0.32 9.72 6.69
C ASP A 9 1.59 10.58 6.45
N ALA A 10 2.64 9.92 5.98
CA ALA A 10 3.95 10.49 5.69
C ALA A 10 4.31 10.37 4.20
N PRO A 11 5.22 11.22 3.68
CA PRO A 11 5.79 11.05 2.34
C PRO A 11 6.33 9.62 2.11
N GLY A 12 6.24 9.12 0.88
CA GLY A 12 6.52 7.71 0.55
C GLY A 12 5.41 6.74 0.96
N CYS A 13 4.87 6.86 2.18
CA CYS A 13 3.77 6.01 2.64
C CYS A 13 2.48 6.28 1.84
N ARG A 14 2.13 7.56 1.61
CA ARG A 14 0.97 7.96 0.79
C ARG A 14 1.04 7.49 -0.67
N GLU A 15 2.23 7.20 -1.17
CA GLU A 15 2.42 6.78 -2.56
C GLU A 15 2.06 5.30 -2.75
N THR A 16 2.20 4.50 -1.69
CA THR A 16 1.97 3.05 -1.68
C THR A 16 0.61 2.65 -1.12
N VAL A 17 -0.02 3.52 -0.33
CA VAL A 17 -1.32 3.30 0.30
C VAL A 17 -2.30 4.43 -0.02
N VAL A 18 -3.44 4.04 -0.57
CA VAL A 18 -4.62 4.88 -0.80
C VAL A 18 -5.62 4.57 0.32
N ASP A 19 -5.89 5.58 1.16
CA ASP A 19 -6.75 5.44 2.33
C ASP A 19 -8.16 4.93 1.95
N GLY A 20 -8.58 3.84 2.58
CA GLY A 20 -9.86 3.18 2.35
C GLY A 20 -9.95 2.27 1.11
N ASP A 21 -8.93 2.24 0.25
CA ASP A 21 -8.89 1.38 -0.96
C ASP A 21 -8.05 0.12 -0.73
N ASN A 22 -6.76 0.28 -0.42
CA ASN A 22 -5.83 -0.84 -0.20
C ASN A 22 -5.27 -0.91 1.23
N GLY A 23 -5.67 0.04 2.08
CA GLY A 23 -5.20 0.16 3.45
C GLY A 23 -5.76 1.40 4.15
N PHE A 24 -5.14 1.75 5.28
CA PHE A 24 -5.47 2.96 6.03
C PHE A 24 -4.22 3.80 6.32
N LEU A 25 -4.38 5.12 6.24
CA LEU A 25 -3.38 6.09 6.64
C LEU A 25 -3.72 6.63 8.04
N VAL A 26 -2.74 6.66 8.93
CA VAL A 26 -2.89 7.20 10.30
C VAL A 26 -1.85 8.28 10.59
N PRO A 27 -2.11 9.28 11.45
CA PRO A 27 -1.09 10.27 11.77
C PRO A 27 0.16 9.64 12.42
N VAL A 28 1.31 10.27 12.21
CA VAL A 28 2.59 9.82 12.77
C VAL A 28 2.55 9.86 14.29
N LYS A 29 3.00 8.79 14.96
CA LYS A 29 3.06 8.65 16.43
C LYS A 29 1.69 8.74 17.12
N SER A 30 0.60 8.42 16.43
CA SER A 30 -0.74 8.43 17.02
C SER A 30 -1.25 7.02 17.26
N VAL A 31 -1.40 6.66 18.54
CA VAL A 31 -1.78 5.31 18.97
C VAL A 31 -3.27 5.07 18.75
N GLU A 32 -4.11 6.04 19.09
CA GLU A 32 -5.56 5.91 19.03
C GLU A 32 -6.06 5.68 17.59
N PRO A 33 -5.62 6.43 16.57
CA PRO A 33 -5.98 6.17 15.17
C PRO A 33 -5.47 4.82 14.65
N LEU A 34 -4.25 4.40 15.08
CA LEU A 34 -3.70 3.10 14.72
C LEU A 34 -4.56 1.96 15.28
N ALA A 35 -4.91 2.02 16.57
CA ALA A 35 -5.76 1.05 17.22
C ALA A 35 -7.15 0.99 16.56
N ALA A 36 -7.74 2.15 16.23
CA ALA A 36 -9.01 2.21 15.52
C ALA A 36 -8.93 1.54 14.12
N ALA A 37 -7.84 1.75 13.38
CA ALA A 37 -7.64 1.10 12.08
C ALA A 37 -7.47 -0.43 12.21
N MET A 38 -6.78 -0.90 13.26
CA MET A 38 -6.68 -2.33 13.56
C MET A 38 -8.04 -2.94 13.89
N LEU A 39 -8.84 -2.26 14.73
CA LEU A 39 -10.19 -2.69 15.09
C LEU A 39 -11.11 -2.78 13.87
N LYS A 40 -11.01 -1.85 12.91
CA LYS A 40 -11.78 -1.94 11.65
C LYS A 40 -11.56 -3.26 10.91
N PHE A 41 -10.33 -3.80 10.88
CA PHE A 41 -10.08 -5.09 10.25
C PHE A 41 -10.62 -6.28 11.05
N ILE A 42 -10.69 -6.16 12.38
CA ILE A 42 -11.29 -7.19 13.25
C ILE A 42 -12.81 -7.20 13.09
N GLU A 43 -13.43 -6.02 13.09
CA GLU A 43 -14.89 -5.84 12.98
C GLU A 43 -15.40 -6.10 11.56
N LYS A 44 -14.57 -5.86 10.54
CA LYS A 44 -14.90 -6.04 9.11
C LYS A 44 -13.83 -6.87 8.40
N PRO A 45 -13.74 -8.19 8.66
CA PRO A 45 -12.73 -9.06 8.07
C PRO A 45 -12.75 -9.10 6.54
N GLU A 46 -13.89 -8.82 5.89
CA GLU A 46 -14.01 -8.74 4.44
C GLU A 46 -13.12 -7.67 3.81
N LEU A 47 -12.74 -6.64 4.59
CA LEU A 47 -11.78 -5.64 4.14
C LEU A 47 -10.39 -6.23 3.92
N ILE A 48 -10.01 -7.28 4.66
CA ILE A 48 -8.68 -7.88 4.59
C ILE A 48 -8.43 -8.45 3.20
N GLU A 49 -9.37 -9.26 2.69
CA GLU A 49 -9.24 -9.86 1.36
C GLU A 49 -9.30 -8.80 0.26
N ARG A 50 -10.31 -7.92 0.32
CA ARG A 50 -10.52 -6.86 -0.69
C ARG A 50 -9.31 -5.92 -0.80
N MET A 51 -8.90 -5.35 0.34
CA MET A 51 -7.80 -4.39 0.39
C MET A 51 -6.44 -5.08 0.17
N GLY A 52 -6.29 -6.34 0.58
CA GLY A 52 -5.09 -7.12 0.32
C GLY A 52 -4.88 -7.44 -1.16
N ALA A 53 -5.95 -7.83 -1.87
CA ALA A 53 -5.93 -8.00 -3.31
C ALA A 53 -5.60 -6.68 -4.03
N ARG A 54 -6.22 -5.57 -3.60
CA ARG A 54 -5.91 -4.25 -4.14
C ARG A 54 -4.45 -3.84 -3.91
N SER A 55 -3.91 -4.06 -2.72
CA SER A 55 -2.51 -3.80 -2.39
C SER A 55 -1.55 -4.57 -3.29
N ARG A 56 -1.86 -5.85 -3.57
CA ARG A 56 -1.07 -6.66 -4.49
C ARG A 56 -1.11 -6.10 -5.92
N ALA A 57 -2.29 -5.74 -6.42
CA ALA A 57 -2.43 -5.18 -7.75
C ALA A 57 -1.62 -3.88 -7.91
N ILE A 58 -1.67 -2.97 -6.94
CA ILE A 58 -0.88 -1.72 -6.95
C ILE A 58 0.62 -2.04 -6.99
N ALA A 59 1.07 -3.04 -6.23
CA ALA A 59 2.47 -3.44 -6.21
C ALA A 59 2.95 -3.99 -7.56
N GLU A 60 2.18 -4.87 -8.19
CA GLU A 60 2.48 -5.42 -9.53
C GLU A 60 2.36 -4.35 -10.64
N GLU A 61 1.48 -3.37 -10.48
CA GLU A 61 1.31 -2.30 -11.45
C GLU A 61 2.50 -1.34 -11.43
N LYS A 62 2.88 -0.85 -10.25
CA LYS A 62 3.83 0.27 -10.08
C LYS A 62 5.26 -0.14 -9.73
N TYR A 63 5.43 -1.26 -9.03
CA TYR A 63 6.71 -1.62 -8.40
C TYR A 63 7.23 -2.99 -8.86
N ASP A 64 6.68 -3.53 -9.94
CA ASP A 64 7.24 -4.72 -10.58
C ASP A 64 8.65 -4.44 -11.10
N VAL A 65 9.61 -5.27 -10.68
CA VAL A 65 11.03 -5.06 -10.97
C VAL A 65 11.33 -5.10 -12.48
N HIS A 66 10.59 -5.87 -13.27
CA HIS A 66 10.81 -5.92 -14.70
C HIS A 66 10.36 -4.63 -15.37
N LYS A 67 9.22 -4.06 -14.92
CA LYS A 67 8.75 -2.76 -15.41
C LYS A 67 9.71 -1.64 -15.02
N VAL A 68 10.16 -1.62 -13.76
CA VAL A 68 11.11 -0.61 -13.27
C VAL A 68 12.43 -0.70 -14.03
N ASN A 69 12.97 -1.92 -14.22
CA ASN A 69 14.22 -2.12 -14.95
C ASN A 69 14.11 -1.68 -16.41
N ALA A 70 13.00 -1.97 -17.10
CA ALA A 70 12.78 -1.52 -18.47
C ALA A 70 12.82 0.01 -18.58
N VAL A 71 12.14 0.72 -17.66
CA VAL A 71 12.21 2.19 -17.61
C VAL A 71 13.64 2.66 -17.37
N MET A 72 14.36 2.06 -16.41
CA MET A 72 15.74 2.46 -16.12
C MET A 72 16.68 2.23 -17.31
N LEU A 73 16.63 1.05 -17.95
CA LEU A 73 17.49 0.72 -19.09
C LEU A 73 17.23 1.63 -20.29
N LYS A 74 15.95 1.93 -20.56
CA LYS A 74 15.54 2.89 -21.58
C LYS A 74 16.13 4.28 -21.32
N GLU A 75 15.98 4.81 -20.11
CA GLU A 75 16.50 6.14 -19.76
C GLU A 75 18.03 6.20 -19.74
N MET A 76 18.71 5.07 -19.51
CA MET A 76 20.16 4.95 -19.59
C MET A 76 20.69 4.74 -21.01
N GLY A 77 19.82 4.49 -22.00
CA GLY A 77 20.20 4.20 -23.39
C GLY A 77 20.88 2.84 -23.58
N ILE A 78 20.50 1.83 -22.78
CA ILE A 78 21.08 0.47 -22.79
C ILE A 78 20.15 -0.55 -23.47
N GLU A 79 18.96 -0.13 -23.92
CA GLU A 79 18.01 -0.93 -24.71
C GLU A 79 18.30 -0.89 -26.22
#